data_AF-A0A948DCI9-F1
#
_entry.id   AF-A0A948DCI9-F1
#
_cell.length_a   1.000
_cell.length_b   1.000
_cell.length_c   1.000
_cell.angle_alpha   90.00
_cell.angle_beta   90.00
_cell.angle_gamma   90.00
#
_symmetry.space_group_name_H-M   'P 1'
#
loop_
_entity.id
_entity.type
_entity.pdbx_description
1 polymer ?
#
loop_
_entity_poly.entity_id
_entity_poly.type
_entity_poly.pdbx_seq_one_letter_code
_entity_poly.pdbx_strand_id
1 'polypeptide(L)'
;MTIKQINHWLKRMLSAVILVSLVIIPYMQVFAFDRDGAISRMKSHLQELGWDSGDAQDYAETEVDNTIQMMEGSQAEIDDTYDALEERVNAINFNDPKKQDALNELNTAYSKVQDFKGYDPDSHLDVVSYIGGTLPQVVADDTFSGAEEKALEAMYAVNRVLIAPTRPGDVPEGDILEAFVPQVVRLLFQFASIAILIAFITSGIYLVISFDNEERVTKAKNMIYYSLIGFAFVLFAFAIVKAVTDIDFFRFI
;
A
#
# COMPACT_ATOMS: atom_id res chain seq x y z
N MET A 1 27.41 1.52 12.08
CA MET A 1 26.27 2.47 11.98
C MET A 1 25.20 1.98 12.95
N THR A 2 24.74 2.81 13.89
CA THR A 2 23.80 2.35 14.92
C THR A 2 22.34 2.54 14.47
N ILE A 3 21.41 1.72 14.99
CA ILE A 3 19.97 1.80 14.68
C ILE A 3 19.42 3.22 14.90
N LYS A 4 19.96 3.94 15.89
CA LYS A 4 19.59 5.33 16.21
C LYS A 4 19.97 6.32 15.09
N GLN A 5 21.07 6.08 14.37
CA GLN A 5 21.51 6.94 13.26
C GLN A 5 20.65 6.73 12.01
N ILE A 6 20.22 5.49 11.73
CA ILE A 6 19.36 5.17 10.59
C ILE A 6 17.98 5.81 10.75
N ASN A 7 17.39 5.74 11.95
CA ASN A 7 16.07 6.31 12.20
C ASN A 7 16.07 7.85 12.13
N HIS A 8 17.15 8.49 12.60
CA HIS A 8 17.31 9.95 12.48
C HIS A 8 17.48 10.40 11.01
N TRP A 9 18.20 9.60 10.20
CA TRP A 9 18.39 9.88 8.79
C TRP A 9 17.08 9.72 7.99
N LEU A 10 16.31 8.66 8.25
CA LEU A 10 14.99 8.43 7.64
C LEU A 10 14.01 9.57 7.92
N LYS A 11 13.93 10.05 9.18
CA LYS A 11 13.06 11.17 9.54
C LYS A 11 13.41 12.45 8.79
N ARG A 12 14.70 12.74 8.58
CA ARG A 12 15.14 13.93 7.85
C ARG A 12 14.83 13.84 6.36
N MET A 13 14.94 12.66 5.74
CA MET A 13 14.53 12.48 4.34
C MET A 13 13.02 12.64 4.15
N LEU A 14 12.21 12.01 5.01
CA LEU A 14 10.75 12.15 4.95
C LEU A 14 10.28 13.60 5.12
N SER A 15 10.83 14.35 6.09
CA SER A 15 10.49 15.77 6.25
C SER A 15 10.94 16.64 5.07
N ALA A 16 12.07 16.32 4.43
CA ALA A 16 12.55 17.06 3.27
C ALA A 16 11.67 16.83 2.04
N VAL A 17 11.22 15.59 1.82
CA VAL A 17 10.28 15.26 0.73
C VAL A 17 8.97 16.02 0.92
N ILE A 18 8.39 15.99 2.12
CA ILE A 18 7.12 16.68 2.44
C ILE A 18 7.26 18.22 2.29
N LEU A 19 8.38 18.81 2.70
CA LEU A 19 8.61 20.26 2.56
C LEU A 19 8.81 20.70 1.11
N VAL A 20 9.47 19.89 0.28
CA VAL A 20 9.63 20.19 -1.15
C VAL A 20 8.29 20.09 -1.87
N SER A 21 7.45 19.13 -1.51
CA SER A 21 6.07 19.01 -2.03
C SER A 21 5.22 20.23 -1.65
N LEU A 22 5.31 20.74 -0.43
CA LEU A 22 4.46 21.84 0.06
C LEU A 22 4.86 23.25 -0.43
N VAL A 23 6.12 23.47 -0.82
CA VAL A 23 6.62 24.81 -1.19
C VAL A 23 6.47 25.13 -2.68
N ILE A 24 6.32 24.12 -3.56
CA ILE A 24 6.19 24.33 -5.01
C ILE A 24 4.72 24.55 -5.44
N ILE A 25 3.74 24.11 -4.64
CA ILE A 25 2.34 24.03 -5.06
C ILE A 25 1.50 25.33 -4.94
N PRO A 26 1.77 26.33 -4.07
CA PRO A 26 0.72 27.28 -3.71
C PRO A 26 0.65 28.54 -4.60
N TYR A 27 0.64 28.42 -5.93
CA TYR A 27 0.28 29.53 -6.84
C TYR A 27 -0.37 29.12 -8.17
N MET A 28 -0.91 27.90 -8.30
CA MET A 28 -1.79 27.58 -9.43
C MET A 28 -3.24 27.85 -9.01
N GLN A 29 -3.89 28.82 -9.65
CA GLN A 29 -5.35 28.94 -9.56
C GLN A 29 -5.94 27.78 -10.38
N VAL A 30 -6.26 26.70 -9.69
CA VAL A 30 -6.87 25.48 -10.22
C VAL A 30 -8.33 25.78 -10.56
N PHE A 31 -8.73 25.50 -11.78
CA PHE A 31 -10.12 25.57 -12.22
C PHE A 31 -10.48 24.16 -12.70
N ALA A 32 -11.55 23.58 -12.17
CA ALA A 32 -12.03 22.29 -12.65
C ALA A 32 -12.59 22.43 -14.08
N PHE A 33 -12.23 21.52 -14.97
CA PHE A 33 -12.75 21.44 -16.33
C PHE A 33 -13.48 20.12 -16.56
N ASP A 34 -14.50 20.19 -17.42
CA ASP A 34 -15.00 19.00 -18.09
C ASP A 34 -13.99 18.50 -19.14
N ARG A 35 -14.19 17.27 -19.62
CA ARG A 35 -13.37 16.64 -20.67
C ARG A 35 -13.09 17.57 -21.85
N ASP A 36 -14.14 18.18 -22.41
CA ASP A 36 -14.01 19.08 -23.56
C ASP A 36 -13.21 20.36 -23.21
N GLY A 37 -13.40 20.90 -22.01
CA GLY A 37 -12.67 22.04 -21.49
C GLY A 37 -11.18 21.75 -21.28
N ALA A 38 -10.85 20.57 -20.74
CA ALA A 38 -9.48 20.11 -20.57
C ALA A 38 -8.77 19.93 -21.92
N ILE A 39 -9.42 19.26 -22.88
CA ILE A 39 -8.92 19.08 -24.25
C ILE A 39 -8.68 20.46 -24.89
N SER A 40 -9.66 21.36 -24.83
CA SER A 40 -9.56 22.68 -25.46
C SER A 40 -8.41 23.51 -24.89
N ARG A 41 -8.19 23.47 -23.56
CA ARG A 41 -7.10 24.21 -22.92
C ARG A 41 -5.74 23.63 -23.24
N MET A 42 -5.61 22.31 -23.20
CA MET A 42 -4.36 21.65 -23.52
C MET A 42 -3.96 21.87 -24.98
N LYS A 43 -4.93 21.75 -25.90
CA LYS A 43 -4.75 22.10 -27.31
C LYS A 43 -4.25 23.53 -27.49
N SER A 44 -4.84 24.50 -26.77
CA SER A 44 -4.39 25.90 -26.82
C SER A 44 -2.93 26.04 -26.39
N HIS A 45 -2.53 25.42 -25.27
CA HIS A 45 -1.14 25.47 -24.80
C HIS A 45 -0.16 24.81 -25.79
N LEU A 46 -0.52 23.68 -26.39
CA LEU A 46 0.34 23.00 -27.37
C LEU A 46 0.53 23.83 -28.64
N GLN A 47 -0.52 24.50 -29.09
CA GLN A 47 -0.44 25.43 -30.23
C GLN A 47 0.46 26.65 -29.92
N GLU A 48 0.45 27.16 -28.69
CA GLU A 48 1.38 28.20 -28.23
C GLU A 48 2.84 27.72 -28.25
N LEU A 49 3.07 26.41 -28.05
CA LEU A 49 4.38 25.77 -28.20
C LEU A 49 4.75 25.44 -29.66
N GLY A 50 3.89 25.80 -30.63
CA GLY A 50 4.15 25.63 -32.06
C GLY A 50 3.76 24.28 -32.65
N TRP A 51 2.95 23.48 -31.94
CA TRP A 51 2.42 22.23 -32.48
C TRP A 51 1.34 22.47 -33.53
N ASP A 52 1.23 21.56 -34.51
CA ASP A 52 0.13 21.59 -35.48
C ASP A 52 -1.21 21.34 -34.78
N SER A 53 -2.28 21.94 -35.31
CA SER A 53 -3.60 21.89 -34.71
C SER A 53 -4.19 20.47 -34.60
N GLY A 54 -3.84 19.57 -35.53
CA GLY A 54 -4.27 18.16 -35.50
C GLY A 54 -3.48 17.39 -34.45
N ASP A 55 -2.15 17.44 -34.53
CA ASP A 55 -1.25 16.75 -33.58
C ASP A 55 -1.51 17.18 -32.12
N ALA A 56 -1.76 18.49 -31.91
CA ALA A 56 -2.10 19.02 -30.59
C ALA A 56 -3.44 18.49 -30.05
N GLN A 57 -4.42 18.25 -30.95
CA GLN A 57 -5.70 17.69 -30.56
C GLN A 57 -5.60 16.21 -30.23
N ASP A 58 -4.95 15.41 -31.09
CA ASP A 58 -4.78 13.98 -30.88
C ASP A 58 -4.01 13.69 -29.59
N TYR A 59 -2.94 14.47 -29.32
CA TYR A 59 -2.22 14.39 -28.05
C TYR A 59 -3.12 14.78 -26.87
N ALA A 60 -3.92 15.84 -27.03
CA ALA A 60 -4.78 16.32 -25.97
C ALA A 60 -5.84 15.29 -25.56
N GLU A 61 -6.51 14.70 -26.55
CA GLU A 61 -7.50 13.63 -26.35
C GLU A 61 -6.87 12.41 -25.68
N THR A 62 -5.70 11.96 -26.17
CA THR A 62 -5.00 10.79 -25.63
C THR A 62 -4.63 10.96 -24.16
N GLU A 63 -4.08 12.11 -23.79
CA GLU A 63 -3.67 12.36 -22.41
C GLU A 63 -4.87 12.51 -21.48
N VAL A 64 -5.94 13.16 -21.91
CA VAL A 64 -7.20 13.24 -21.14
C VAL A 64 -7.79 11.85 -20.91
N ASP A 65 -7.88 11.03 -21.96
CA ASP A 65 -8.43 9.68 -21.86
C ASP A 65 -7.57 8.78 -20.96
N ASN A 66 -6.23 8.90 -21.02
CA ASN A 66 -5.34 8.20 -20.10
C ASN A 66 -5.58 8.59 -18.64
N THR A 67 -5.76 9.89 -18.35
CA THR A 67 -6.01 10.37 -17.00
C THR A 67 -7.38 9.93 -16.48
N ILE A 68 -8.42 9.97 -17.31
CA ILE A 68 -9.74 9.40 -16.99
C ILE A 68 -9.60 7.91 -16.64
N GLN A 69 -8.90 7.14 -17.48
CA GLN A 69 -8.68 5.71 -17.23
C GLN A 69 -7.93 5.45 -15.90
N MET A 70 -6.97 6.30 -15.55
CA MET A 70 -6.27 6.20 -14.26
C MET A 70 -7.22 6.49 -13.08
N MET A 71 -8.09 7.49 -13.21
CA MET A 71 -9.08 7.86 -12.18
C MET A 71 -10.12 6.75 -11.98
N GLU A 72 -10.66 6.20 -13.08
CA GLU A 72 -11.55 5.03 -13.03
C GLU A 72 -10.86 3.82 -12.40
N GLY A 73 -9.58 3.60 -12.72
CA GLY A 73 -8.75 2.56 -12.11
C GLY A 73 -8.61 2.74 -10.59
N SER A 74 -8.38 3.97 -10.12
CA SER A 74 -8.32 4.27 -8.68
C SER A 74 -9.67 4.03 -7.98
N GLN A 75 -10.79 4.44 -8.60
CA GLN A 75 -12.13 4.15 -8.08
C GLN A 75 -12.40 2.65 -7.95
N ALA A 76 -12.00 1.85 -8.94
CA ALA A 76 -12.12 0.39 -8.89
C ALA A 76 -11.23 -0.23 -7.80
N GLU A 77 -9.97 0.20 -7.67
CA GLU A 77 -9.05 -0.30 -6.64
C GLU A 77 -9.55 0.00 -5.22
N ILE A 78 -10.10 1.20 -5.00
CA ILE A 78 -10.68 1.59 -3.70
C ILE A 78 -11.93 0.75 -3.38
N ASP A 79 -12.78 0.46 -4.36
CA ASP A 79 -13.96 -0.41 -4.20
C ASP A 79 -13.55 -1.84 -3.82
N ASP A 80 -12.61 -2.43 -4.58
CA ASP A 80 -12.07 -3.78 -4.31
C ASP A 80 -11.41 -3.85 -2.92
N THR A 81 -10.70 -2.79 -2.52
CA THR A 81 -10.08 -2.70 -1.19
C THR A 81 -11.11 -2.63 -0.08
N TYR A 82 -12.21 -1.89 -0.30
CA TYR A 82 -13.32 -1.81 0.64
C TYR A 82 -13.99 -3.18 0.81
N ASP A 83 -14.28 -3.90 -0.27
CA ASP A 83 -14.87 -5.24 -0.24
C ASP A 83 -13.99 -6.23 0.56
N ALA A 84 -12.67 -6.19 0.34
CA ALA A 84 -11.72 -6.99 1.09
C ALA A 84 -11.68 -6.63 2.59
N LEU A 85 -11.88 -5.35 2.95
CA LEU A 85 -11.99 -4.93 4.35
C LEU A 85 -13.29 -5.42 4.98
N GLU A 86 -14.41 -5.33 4.26
CA GLU A 86 -15.70 -5.84 4.72
C GLU A 86 -15.64 -7.34 5.01
N GLU A 87 -15.05 -8.14 4.11
CA GLU A 87 -14.86 -9.58 4.33
C GLU A 87 -14.06 -9.84 5.63
N ARG A 88 -12.97 -9.10 5.83
CA ARG A 88 -12.12 -9.22 7.02
C ARG A 88 -12.86 -8.85 8.31
N VAL A 89 -13.67 -7.79 8.29
CA VAL A 89 -14.50 -7.37 9.44
C VAL A 89 -15.57 -8.43 9.75
N ASN A 90 -16.20 -8.97 8.71
CA ASN A 90 -17.23 -10.00 8.86
C ASN A 90 -16.67 -11.33 9.39
N ALA A 91 -15.42 -11.66 9.05
CA ALA A 91 -14.71 -12.83 9.54
C ALA A 91 -14.33 -12.76 11.03
N ILE A 92 -14.39 -11.60 11.68
CA ILE A 92 -14.16 -11.47 13.13
C ILE A 92 -15.25 -12.23 13.88
N ASN A 93 -14.87 -12.93 14.96
CA ASN A 93 -15.81 -13.61 15.84
C ASN A 93 -16.90 -12.63 16.33
N PHE A 94 -18.15 -13.05 16.29
CA PHE A 94 -19.30 -12.24 16.71
C PHE A 94 -19.17 -11.72 18.16
N ASN A 95 -18.49 -12.47 19.02
CA ASN A 95 -18.29 -12.09 20.43
C ASN A 95 -17.06 -11.19 20.66
N ASP A 96 -16.29 -10.86 19.63
CA ASP A 96 -15.13 -9.98 19.79
C ASP A 96 -15.60 -8.52 19.90
N PRO A 97 -15.25 -7.79 20.98
CA PRO A 97 -15.65 -6.39 21.14
C PRO A 97 -15.13 -5.48 20.01
N LYS A 98 -14.02 -5.86 19.34
CA LYS A 98 -13.49 -5.11 18.19
C LYS A 98 -14.38 -5.19 16.97
N LYS A 99 -15.23 -6.21 16.85
CA LYS A 99 -16.11 -6.35 15.69
C LYS A 99 -17.04 -5.15 15.59
N GLN A 100 -17.60 -4.69 16.71
CA GLN A 100 -18.49 -3.53 16.72
C GLN A 100 -17.73 -2.24 16.38
N ASP A 101 -16.54 -2.04 16.94
CA ASP A 101 -15.69 -0.89 16.61
C ASP A 101 -15.34 -0.90 15.12
N ALA A 102 -14.96 -2.06 14.57
CA ALA A 102 -14.62 -2.21 13.16
C ALA A 102 -15.81 -2.00 12.22
N LEU A 103 -17.01 -2.47 12.60
CA LEU A 103 -18.24 -2.23 11.84
C LEU A 103 -18.62 -0.75 11.81
N ASN A 104 -18.42 0.00 12.90
CA ASN A 104 -18.68 1.43 12.94
C ASN A 104 -17.75 2.21 12.00
N GLU A 105 -16.46 1.86 12.01
CA GLU A 105 -15.48 2.44 11.07
C GLU A 105 -15.77 2.01 9.62
N LEU A 106 -16.18 0.76 9.40
CA LEU A 106 -16.52 0.23 8.06
C LEU A 106 -17.71 0.99 7.45
N ASN A 107 -18.76 1.25 8.22
CA ASN A 107 -19.90 2.06 7.77
C ASN A 107 -19.49 3.50 7.41
N THR A 108 -18.52 4.06 8.14
CA THR A 108 -17.97 5.38 7.82
C THR A 108 -17.18 5.34 6.52
N ALA A 109 -16.34 4.31 6.34
CA ALA A 109 -15.60 4.08 5.11
C ALA A 109 -16.53 3.88 3.91
N TYR A 110 -17.61 3.10 4.06
CA TYR A 110 -18.61 2.89 3.01
C TYR A 110 -19.15 4.21 2.47
N SER A 111 -19.59 5.12 3.35
CA SER A 111 -20.09 6.44 2.91
C SER A 111 -19.03 7.21 2.12
N LYS A 112 -17.74 7.16 2.51
CA LYS A 112 -16.67 7.88 1.81
C LYS A 112 -16.28 7.26 0.48
N VAL A 113 -16.30 5.93 0.40
CA VAL A 113 -16.10 5.19 -0.85
C VAL A 113 -17.25 5.47 -1.81
N GLN A 114 -18.51 5.44 -1.34
CA GLN A 114 -19.67 5.78 -2.18
C GLN A 114 -19.65 7.25 -2.63
N ASP A 115 -19.28 8.18 -1.73
CA ASP A 115 -19.08 9.59 -2.10
C ASP A 115 -18.04 9.69 -3.22
N PHE A 116 -16.89 9.02 -3.09
CA PHE A 116 -15.79 9.02 -4.07
C PHE A 116 -16.18 8.38 -5.42
N LYS A 117 -16.90 7.25 -5.41
CA LYS A 117 -17.42 6.61 -6.63
C LYS A 117 -18.48 7.45 -7.34
N GLY A 118 -19.11 8.37 -6.62
CA GLY A 118 -20.07 9.32 -7.20
C GLY A 118 -19.42 10.45 -8.01
N TYR A 119 -18.09 10.61 -7.95
CA TYR A 119 -17.37 11.59 -8.76
C TYR A 119 -17.24 11.06 -10.19
N ASP A 120 -17.64 11.88 -11.15
CA ASP A 120 -17.47 11.61 -12.56
C ASP A 120 -16.05 12.01 -12.98
N PRO A 121 -15.18 11.07 -13.40
CA PRO A 121 -13.82 11.40 -13.81
C PRO A 121 -13.76 12.45 -14.93
N ASP A 122 -14.77 12.49 -15.79
CA ASP A 122 -14.85 13.42 -16.92
C ASP A 122 -15.02 14.89 -16.48
N SER A 123 -15.50 15.15 -15.26
CA SER A 123 -15.75 16.50 -14.74
C SER A 123 -14.70 17.03 -13.77
N HIS A 124 -13.66 16.24 -13.49
CA HIS A 124 -12.67 16.52 -12.46
C HIS A 124 -11.24 16.49 -13.00
N LEU A 125 -11.06 17.14 -14.16
CA LEU A 125 -9.77 17.26 -14.83
C LEU A 125 -9.21 18.67 -14.67
N ASP A 126 -7.89 18.76 -14.50
CA ASP A 126 -7.12 20.00 -14.56
C ASP A 126 -5.93 19.87 -15.52
N VAL A 127 -5.54 20.98 -16.13
CA VAL A 127 -4.42 21.04 -17.08
C VAL A 127 -3.28 21.80 -16.44
N VAL A 128 -2.21 21.08 -16.07
CA VAL A 128 -1.03 21.66 -15.42
C VAL A 128 0.06 21.91 -16.46
N SER A 129 0.50 23.16 -16.54
CA SER A 129 1.66 23.57 -17.35
C SER A 129 2.87 23.84 -16.44
N TYR A 130 4.00 23.21 -16.70
CA TYR A 130 5.22 23.50 -15.96
C TYR A 130 6.06 24.58 -16.63
N ILE A 131 6.73 25.40 -15.81
CA ILE A 131 7.74 26.36 -16.27
C ILE A 131 8.97 25.58 -16.73
N GLY A 132 9.33 25.70 -18.01
CA GLY A 132 10.56 25.08 -18.55
C GLY A 132 10.41 24.34 -19.87
N GLY A 133 9.27 24.44 -20.55
CA GLY A 133 9.08 23.86 -21.89
C GLY A 133 8.80 22.35 -21.88
N THR A 134 8.40 21.78 -20.75
CA THR A 134 7.78 20.44 -20.74
C THR A 134 6.37 20.54 -21.31
N LEU A 135 5.87 19.42 -21.84
CA LEU A 135 4.50 19.34 -22.32
C LEU A 135 3.51 19.55 -21.16
N PRO A 136 2.35 20.19 -21.40
CA PRO A 136 1.27 20.22 -20.42
C PRO A 136 0.79 18.80 -20.11
N GLN A 137 0.33 18.58 -18.89
CA GLN A 137 -0.23 17.30 -18.43
C GLN A 137 -1.64 17.50 -17.90
N VAL A 138 -2.47 16.47 -18.05
CA VAL A 138 -3.81 16.44 -17.45
C VAL A 138 -3.75 15.65 -16.17
N VAL A 139 -4.25 16.22 -15.09
CA VAL A 139 -4.29 15.60 -13.78
C VAL A 139 -5.70 15.63 -13.23
N ALA A 140 -5.97 14.78 -12.24
CA ALA A 140 -7.19 14.91 -11.44
C ALA A 140 -7.18 16.25 -10.69
N ASP A 141 -8.34 16.88 -10.57
CA ASP A 141 -8.48 18.11 -9.78
C ASP A 141 -8.33 17.84 -8.27
N ASP A 142 -8.13 18.92 -7.50
CA ASP A 142 -8.00 18.84 -6.04
C ASP A 142 -9.25 18.24 -5.35
N THR A 143 -10.41 18.30 -6.00
CA THR A 143 -11.67 17.79 -5.45
C THR A 143 -11.68 16.26 -5.50
N PHE A 144 -11.34 15.68 -6.65
CA PHE A 144 -11.24 14.24 -6.84
C PHE A 144 -10.13 13.66 -5.96
N SER A 145 -8.93 14.22 -6.00
CA SER A 145 -7.82 13.77 -5.14
C SER A 145 -8.16 13.92 -3.65
N GLY A 146 -8.85 14.98 -3.26
CA GLY A 146 -9.31 15.16 -1.88
C GLY A 146 -10.43 14.20 -1.45
N ALA A 147 -11.24 13.71 -2.39
CA ALA A 147 -12.24 12.67 -2.14
C ALA A 147 -11.58 11.29 -2.03
N GLU A 148 -10.63 10.98 -2.89
CA GLU A 148 -9.78 9.78 -2.84
C GLU A 148 -9.06 9.68 -1.49
N GLU A 149 -8.41 10.75 -1.04
CA GLU A 149 -7.70 10.81 0.24
C GLU A 149 -8.64 10.49 1.43
N LYS A 150 -9.86 11.06 1.43
CA LYS A 150 -10.85 10.81 2.49
C LYS A 150 -11.35 9.36 2.50
N ALA A 151 -11.51 8.75 1.33
CA ALA A 151 -11.89 7.34 1.22
C ALA A 151 -10.77 6.44 1.77
N LEU A 152 -9.52 6.70 1.36
CA LEU A 152 -8.33 5.99 1.87
C LEU A 152 -8.16 6.15 3.38
N GLU A 153 -8.31 7.37 3.91
CA GLU A 153 -8.21 7.64 5.36
C GLU A 153 -9.24 6.84 6.15
N ALA A 154 -10.49 6.80 5.68
CA ALA A 154 -11.55 6.04 6.33
C ALA A 154 -11.27 4.53 6.29
N MET A 155 -10.79 3.99 5.16
CA MET A 155 -10.36 2.58 5.08
C MET A 155 -9.17 2.27 6.00
N TYR A 156 -8.21 3.19 6.13
CA TYR A 156 -7.10 3.04 7.08
C TYR A 156 -7.58 3.03 8.53
N ALA A 157 -8.64 3.78 8.87
CA ALA A 157 -9.26 3.73 10.19
C ALA A 157 -9.81 2.33 10.50
N VAL A 158 -10.49 1.68 9.53
CA VAL A 158 -10.93 0.28 9.64
C VAL A 158 -9.73 -0.64 9.89
N ASN A 159 -8.71 -0.58 9.03
CA ASN A 159 -7.55 -1.45 9.15
C ASN A 159 -6.80 -1.23 10.47
N ARG A 160 -6.77 0.00 10.99
CA ARG A 160 -6.20 0.32 12.31
C ARG A 160 -6.92 -0.43 13.44
N VAL A 161 -8.25 -0.52 13.41
CA VAL A 161 -9.02 -1.31 14.38
C VAL A 161 -8.71 -2.80 14.24
N LEU A 162 -8.61 -3.30 13.00
CA LEU A 162 -8.29 -4.71 12.72
C LEU A 162 -6.91 -5.12 13.24
N ILE A 163 -5.91 -4.25 13.15
CA ILE A 163 -4.54 -4.53 13.61
C ILE A 163 -4.27 -4.12 15.06
N ALA A 164 -5.17 -3.36 15.70
CA ALA A 164 -4.98 -2.92 17.06
C ALA A 164 -4.86 -4.13 18.00
N PRO A 165 -3.94 -4.12 18.99
CA PRO A 165 -3.93 -5.15 20.02
C PRO A 165 -5.26 -5.15 20.77
N THR A 166 -5.69 -6.30 21.28
CA THR A 166 -6.84 -6.37 22.19
C THR A 166 -6.59 -5.46 23.39
N ARG A 167 -7.61 -4.68 23.80
CA ARG A 167 -7.49 -3.78 24.94
C ARG A 167 -7.16 -4.61 26.19
N PRO A 168 -6.24 -4.16 27.06
CA PRO A 168 -5.97 -4.84 28.33
C PRO A 168 -7.26 -4.87 29.17
N GLY A 169 -7.91 -6.04 29.26
CA GLY A 169 -9.23 -6.20 29.87
C GLY A 169 -10.20 -7.02 29.02
N ASP A 170 -10.03 -7.00 27.69
CA ASP A 170 -10.75 -7.87 26.75
C ASP A 170 -9.96 -9.16 26.49
N VAL A 171 -9.32 -9.69 27.54
CA VAL A 171 -8.70 -11.01 27.46
C VAL A 171 -9.85 -12.00 27.62
N PRO A 172 -10.10 -12.88 26.64
CA PRO A 172 -11.07 -13.95 26.83
C PRO A 172 -10.73 -14.65 28.15
N GLU A 173 -11.71 -14.85 29.04
CA GLU A 173 -11.52 -15.55 30.32
C GLU A 173 -11.15 -17.04 30.15
N GLY A 174 -10.78 -17.45 28.93
CA GLY A 174 -10.26 -18.77 28.60
C GLY A 174 -8.78 -18.94 28.99
N ASP A 175 -8.31 -20.18 28.87
CA ASP A 175 -6.94 -20.56 29.21
C ASP A 175 -5.94 -19.70 28.43
N ILE A 176 -5.18 -18.88 29.18
CA ILE A 176 -4.15 -17.98 28.64
C ILE A 176 -3.18 -18.76 27.76
N LEU A 177 -2.90 -20.02 28.07
CA LEU A 177 -2.01 -20.85 27.27
C LEU A 177 -2.57 -21.16 25.89
N GLU A 178 -3.89 -21.35 25.76
CA GLU A 178 -4.54 -21.70 24.50
C GLU A 178 -4.60 -20.52 23.53
N ALA A 179 -4.84 -19.31 24.05
CA ALA A 179 -4.91 -18.10 23.22
C ALA A 179 -3.54 -17.47 22.93
N PHE A 180 -2.63 -17.46 23.91
CA PHE A 180 -1.36 -16.74 23.80
C PHE A 180 -0.31 -17.49 22.99
N VAL A 181 -0.23 -18.82 23.13
CA VAL A 181 0.80 -19.63 22.46
C VAL A 181 0.71 -19.53 20.93
N PRO A 182 -0.47 -19.68 20.29
CA PRO A 182 -0.59 -19.54 18.84
C PRO A 182 -0.19 -18.15 18.34
N GLN A 183 -0.50 -17.10 19.12
CA GLN A 183 -0.18 -15.73 18.73
C GLN A 183 1.33 -15.45 18.77
N VAL A 184 2.02 -15.90 19.82
CA VAL A 184 3.48 -15.79 19.91
C VAL A 184 4.16 -16.62 18.81
N VAL A 185 3.67 -17.83 18.55
CA VAL A 185 4.21 -18.69 17.49
C VAL A 185 4.07 -18.01 16.12
N ARG A 186 2.88 -17.48 15.77
CA ARG A 186 2.67 -16.74 14.51
C ARG A 186 3.64 -15.55 14.38
N LEU A 187 3.83 -14.79 15.45
CA LEU A 187 4.74 -13.66 15.48
C LEU A 187 6.19 -14.11 15.22
N LEU A 188 6.65 -15.18 15.89
CA LEU A 188 7.99 -15.74 15.70
C LEU A 188 8.20 -16.25 14.26
N PHE A 189 7.19 -16.90 13.67
CA PHE A 189 7.25 -17.35 12.26
C PHE A 189 7.39 -16.19 11.29
N GLN A 190 6.68 -15.08 11.52
CA GLN A 190 6.77 -13.89 10.68
C GLN A 190 8.15 -13.23 10.75
N PHE A 191 8.75 -13.13 11.93
CA PHE A 191 10.13 -12.64 12.06
C PHE A 191 11.14 -13.60 11.43
N ALA A 192 10.97 -14.91 11.60
CA ALA A 192 11.85 -15.92 11.04
C ALA A 192 11.82 -15.90 9.50
N SER A 193 10.64 -15.77 8.89
CA SER A 193 10.51 -15.75 7.42
C SER A 193 11.19 -14.53 6.80
N ILE A 194 11.01 -13.35 7.40
CA ILE A 194 11.69 -12.12 6.98
C ILE A 194 13.21 -12.24 7.14
N ALA A 195 13.69 -12.78 8.28
CA ALA A 195 15.11 -12.98 8.52
C ALA A 195 15.75 -13.94 7.49
N ILE A 196 15.06 -15.03 7.16
CA ILE A 196 15.50 -15.99 6.13
C ILE A 196 15.55 -15.32 4.76
N LEU A 197 14.52 -14.54 4.39
CA LEU A 197 14.49 -13.82 3.11
C LEU A 197 15.67 -12.85 2.97
N ILE A 198 15.96 -12.08 4.02
CA ILE A 198 17.10 -11.15 4.04
C ILE A 198 18.42 -11.92 3.93
N ALA A 199 18.57 -13.03 4.65
CA ALA A 199 19.76 -13.87 4.58
C ALA A 199 19.95 -14.43 3.15
N PHE A 200 18.87 -14.88 2.52
CA PHE A 200 18.89 -15.41 1.16
C PHE A 200 19.31 -14.35 0.13
N ILE A 201 18.70 -13.15 0.16
CA ILE A 201 19.06 -12.03 -0.72
C ILE A 201 20.52 -11.62 -0.51
N THR A 202 20.94 -11.45 0.75
CA THR A 202 22.32 -11.05 1.08
C THR A 202 23.32 -12.09 0.57
N SER A 203 23.01 -13.38 0.71
CA SER A 203 23.85 -14.47 0.22
C SER A 203 23.96 -14.51 -1.31
N GLY A 204 22.86 -14.21 -2.02
CA GLY A 204 22.85 -14.12 -3.49
C GLY A 204 23.68 -12.94 -4.00
N ILE A 205 23.50 -11.76 -3.41
CA ILE A 205 24.31 -10.58 -3.73
C ILE A 205 25.80 -10.84 -3.45
N TYR A 206 26.12 -11.45 -2.32
CA TYR A 206 27.50 -11.76 -1.96
C TYR A 206 28.14 -12.77 -2.94
N LEU A 207 27.37 -13.73 -3.46
CA LEU A 207 27.84 -14.66 -4.49
C LEU A 207 28.18 -13.93 -5.79
N VAL A 208 27.32 -13.00 -6.24
CA VAL A 208 27.54 -12.20 -7.46
C VAL A 208 28.73 -11.27 -7.30
N ILE A 209 28.96 -10.64 -6.15
CA ILE A 209 30.08 -9.70 -6.00
C ILE A 209 31.45 -10.41 -5.83
N SER A 210 31.45 -11.70 -5.49
CA SER A 210 32.68 -12.44 -5.15
C SER A 210 33.51 -12.91 -6.35
N PHE A 211 33.24 -12.42 -7.56
CA PHE A 211 34.02 -12.76 -8.75
C PHE A 211 35.53 -12.61 -8.49
N ASP A 212 36.30 -13.67 -8.79
CA ASP A 212 37.76 -13.79 -8.66
C ASP A 212 38.34 -14.09 -7.26
N ASN A 213 37.52 -14.24 -6.21
CA ASN A 213 38.04 -14.62 -4.88
C ASN A 213 37.40 -15.94 -4.38
N GLU A 214 38.14 -17.04 -4.50
CA GLU A 214 37.68 -18.39 -4.10
C GLU A 214 37.25 -18.48 -2.62
N GLU A 215 37.92 -17.75 -1.74
CA GLU A 215 37.58 -17.71 -0.31
C GLU A 215 36.20 -17.07 -0.11
N ARG A 216 35.92 -15.97 -0.80
CA ARG A 216 34.63 -15.28 -0.74
C ARG A 216 33.51 -16.09 -1.38
N VAL A 217 33.78 -16.76 -2.51
CA VAL A 217 32.82 -17.68 -3.16
C VAL A 217 32.46 -18.83 -2.22
N THR A 218 33.44 -19.42 -1.53
CA THR A 218 33.20 -20.51 -0.57
C THR A 218 32.36 -20.02 0.60
N LYS A 219 32.64 -18.81 1.12
CA LYS A 219 31.83 -18.20 2.17
C LYS A 219 30.40 -17.92 1.72
N ALA A 220 30.20 -17.43 0.50
CA ALA A 220 28.88 -17.20 -0.09
C ALA A 220 28.05 -18.50 -0.16
N LYS A 221 28.66 -19.57 -0.68
CA LYS A 221 28.03 -20.90 -0.77
C LYS A 221 27.62 -21.44 0.60
N ASN A 222 28.48 -21.29 1.60
CA ASN A 222 28.15 -21.71 2.97
C ASN A 222 26.98 -20.90 3.54
N MET A 223 26.91 -19.58 3.29
CA MET A 223 25.77 -18.76 3.72
C MET A 223 24.45 -19.19 3.07
N ILE A 224 24.47 -19.50 1.77
CA ILE A 224 23.31 -20.06 1.07
C ILE A 224 22.90 -21.39 1.71
N TYR A 225 23.86 -22.29 1.96
CA TYR A 225 23.60 -23.61 2.54
C TYR A 225 22.97 -23.52 3.93
N TYR A 226 23.51 -22.67 4.82
CA TYR A 226 22.94 -22.46 6.15
C TYR A 226 21.55 -21.80 6.10
N SER A 227 21.32 -20.87 5.18
CA SER A 227 20.01 -20.24 4.99
C SER A 227 18.97 -21.28 4.51
N LEU A 228 19.37 -22.20 3.63
CA LEU A 228 18.53 -23.28 3.14
C LEU A 228 18.17 -24.27 4.27
N ILE A 229 19.14 -24.62 5.11
CA ILE A 229 18.90 -25.45 6.30
C ILE A 229 17.94 -24.76 7.27
N GLY A 230 18.17 -23.48 7.57
CA GLY A 230 17.27 -22.70 8.43
C GLY A 230 15.84 -22.66 7.90
N PHE A 231 15.68 -22.46 6.58
CA PHE A 231 14.39 -22.51 5.92
C PHE A 231 13.73 -23.89 6.04
N ALA A 232 14.48 -24.98 5.81
CA ALA A 232 13.96 -26.33 5.97
C ALA A 232 13.48 -26.58 7.41
N PHE A 233 14.22 -26.12 8.43
CA PHE A 233 13.79 -26.22 9.83
C PHE A 233 12.49 -25.49 10.12
N VAL A 234 12.31 -24.28 9.60
CA VAL A 234 11.06 -23.51 9.75
C VAL A 234 9.90 -24.26 9.08
N LEU A 235 10.10 -24.83 7.89
CA LEU A 235 9.09 -25.65 7.22
C LEU A 235 8.71 -26.90 8.02
N PHE A 236 9.70 -27.60 8.60
CA PHE A 236 9.44 -28.75 9.46
C PHE A 236 8.67 -28.37 10.72
N ALA A 237 9.04 -27.27 11.38
CA ALA A 237 8.34 -26.77 12.55
C ALA A 237 6.88 -26.44 12.22
N PHE A 238 6.63 -25.78 11.09
CA PHE A 238 5.28 -25.48 10.62
C PHE A 238 4.47 -26.76 10.33
N ALA A 239 5.08 -27.74 9.66
CA ALA A 239 4.45 -29.03 9.37
C ALA A 239 4.05 -29.78 10.65
N ILE A 240 4.89 -29.75 11.70
CA ILE A 240 4.57 -30.36 13.00
C ILE A 240 3.41 -29.62 13.66
N VAL A 241 3.45 -28.28 13.75
CA VAL A 241 2.36 -27.51 14.35
C VAL A 241 1.05 -27.81 13.63
N LYS A 242 1.06 -27.78 12.30
CA LYS A 242 -0.11 -28.10 11.49
C LYS A 242 -0.60 -29.54 11.73
N ALA A 243 0.31 -30.52 11.77
CA ALA A 243 -0.07 -31.90 12.04
C ALA A 243 -0.71 -32.06 13.43
N VAL A 244 -0.21 -31.36 14.44
CA VAL A 244 -0.79 -31.39 15.80
C VAL A 244 -2.16 -30.70 15.86
N THR A 245 -2.35 -29.59 15.12
CA THR A 245 -3.63 -28.87 15.11
C THR A 245 -4.70 -29.53 14.24
N ASP A 246 -4.30 -30.20 13.15
CA ASP A 246 -5.21 -30.85 12.19
C ASP A 246 -5.68 -32.22 12.70
N ILE A 247 -4.90 -32.89 13.56
CA ILE A 247 -5.39 -34.05 14.29
C ILE A 247 -6.43 -33.50 15.28
N ASP A 248 -7.71 -33.73 15.00
CA ASP A 248 -8.87 -33.47 15.88
C ASP A 248 -8.71 -34.18 17.24
N PHE A 249 -7.74 -33.77 18.05
CA PHE A 249 -7.45 -34.35 19.36
C PHE A 249 -8.62 -34.14 20.32
N PHE A 250 -9.46 -33.12 20.05
CA PHE A 250 -10.66 -32.77 20.80
C PHE A 250 -11.93 -33.53 20.37
N ARG A 251 -11.90 -34.38 19.34
CA ARG A 251 -13.08 -35.17 18.94
C ARG A 251 -13.18 -36.51 19.68
N PHE A 252 -12.16 -36.88 20.45
CA PHE A 252 -12.05 -38.18 21.14
C PHE A 252 -12.14 -38.11 22.68
N ILE A 253 -12.25 -36.90 23.25
CA ILE A 253 -12.48 -36.67 24.69
C ILE A 253 -13.79 -35.90 24.83
#